data_AF-A0A7J6SGF9-F1
#
_entry.id   AF-A0A7J6SGF9-F1
#
_cell.length_a   1.000
_cell.length_b   1.000
_cell.length_c   1.000
_cell.angle_alpha   90.00
_cell.angle_beta   90.00
_cell.angle_gamma   90.00
#
_symmetry.space_group_name_H-M   'P 1'
#
loop_
_entity.id
_entity.type
_entity.pdbx_description
1 polymer ?
#
loop_
_entity_poly.entity_id
_entity_poly.type
_entity_poly.pdbx_seq_one_letter_code
_entity_poly.pdbx_strand_id
1 'polypeptide(L)'
;KSKATPLGAVAKFATGGHEVNKKSLSEMAMSYGTVYVANCSMGANYQQTLKSLAEAEAYDGPSLIVGYAPCIEHKNLDGMTHTMQHMATVADSGYFPLYRYNPILKHHGKNPFILDTKKLTLDVKDVVKNEMRFGALKKRDAEKFEESIKGLHDWVQERFAKYQSWAAEGQEVSDGVPLTLLFGTETGTTEALAYRTAEFARQRGYAVRVLQCDEVDIGELPDHKNLMVMCSTAGEGDVPKTALTFVQQLSAASEDSANAKLLEDTHALSLWAS
;
A
#
# COMPACT_ATOMS: atom_id res chain seq x y z
N LYS A 1 27.74 11.61 12.07
CA LYS A 1 27.09 10.48 11.36
C LYS A 1 25.85 10.08 12.12
N SER A 2 24.79 9.67 11.45
CA SER A 2 23.57 9.12 12.06
C SER A 2 23.30 7.74 11.45
N LYS A 3 22.51 6.90 12.12
CA LYS A 3 22.01 5.63 11.53
C LYS A 3 21.13 5.86 10.28
N ALA A 4 20.70 7.10 10.06
CA ALA A 4 19.96 7.51 8.86
C ALA A 4 20.87 8.01 7.70
N THR A 5 22.19 8.11 7.91
CA THR A 5 23.16 8.47 6.88
C THR A 5 23.26 7.34 5.85
N PRO A 6 23.17 7.62 4.55
CA PRO A 6 23.21 6.60 3.48
C PRO A 6 24.64 6.09 3.26
N LEU A 7 24.76 4.90 2.64
CA LEU A 7 26.03 4.34 2.19
C LEU A 7 26.79 5.33 1.29
N GLY A 8 28.10 5.48 1.51
CA GLY A 8 28.96 6.36 0.70
C GLY A 8 28.89 7.85 1.02
N ALA A 9 27.95 8.33 1.86
CA ALA A 9 27.90 9.75 2.22
C ALA A 9 29.00 10.12 3.22
N VAL A 10 29.66 11.25 2.96
CA VAL A 10 30.64 11.84 3.87
C VAL A 10 29.96 12.72 4.90
N ALA A 11 30.27 12.50 6.17
CA ALA A 11 29.81 13.32 7.29
C ALA A 11 30.86 13.37 8.41
N LYS A 12 30.67 14.25 9.41
CA LYS A 12 31.48 14.21 10.65
C LYS A 12 31.42 12.80 11.26
N PHE A 13 32.57 12.22 11.61
CA PHE A 13 32.74 10.82 12.06
C PHE A 13 32.50 9.71 11.01
N ALA A 14 32.31 10.07 9.74
CA ALA A 14 32.24 9.20 8.57
C ALA A 14 32.96 9.88 7.39
N THR A 15 34.21 10.27 7.61
CA THR A 15 35.01 11.04 6.63
C THR A 15 35.43 10.22 5.42
N GLY A 16 35.49 8.89 5.55
CA GLY A 16 35.79 7.95 4.47
C GLY A 16 34.55 7.34 3.83
N GLY A 17 33.42 8.05 3.88
CA GLY A 17 32.11 7.51 3.51
C GLY A 17 31.51 6.69 4.64
N HIS A 18 30.18 6.68 4.71
CA HIS A 18 29.45 5.79 5.61
C HIS A 18 29.43 4.37 5.03
N GLU A 19 29.69 3.37 5.86
CA GLU A 19 30.00 2.00 5.41
C GLU A 19 28.79 1.06 5.44
N VAL A 20 27.70 1.48 6.08
CA VAL A 20 26.49 0.65 6.19
C VAL A 20 25.30 1.32 5.52
N ASN A 21 24.33 0.50 5.11
CA ASN A 21 23.09 1.01 4.55
C ASN A 21 22.26 1.79 5.59
N LYS A 22 21.41 2.67 5.08
CA LYS A 22 20.51 3.48 5.91
C LYS A 22 19.58 2.57 6.71
N LYS A 23 19.42 2.82 8.01
CA LYS A 23 18.42 2.14 8.83
C LYS A 23 17.00 2.38 8.30
N SER A 24 16.27 1.32 7.97
CA SER A 24 14.85 1.39 7.57
C SER A 24 13.91 1.52 8.79
N LEU A 25 13.87 2.71 9.40
CA LEU A 25 12.97 2.98 10.55
C LEU A 25 11.50 2.71 10.22
N SER A 26 11.04 3.18 9.07
CA SER A 26 9.65 3.02 8.63
C SER A 26 9.27 1.55 8.48
N GLU A 27 10.14 0.71 7.93
CA GLU A 27 9.89 -0.74 7.82
C GLU A 27 9.77 -1.42 9.18
N MET A 28 10.61 -1.02 10.14
CA MET A 28 10.53 -1.51 11.52
C MET A 28 9.25 -1.06 12.23
N ALA A 29 8.70 0.10 11.87
CA ALA A 29 7.42 0.54 12.39
C ALA A 29 6.26 -0.24 11.74
N MET A 30 6.33 -0.49 10.42
CA MET A 30 5.34 -1.28 9.69
C MET A 30 5.25 -2.74 10.18
N SER A 31 6.35 -3.33 10.66
CA SER A 31 6.33 -4.71 11.19
C SER A 31 5.45 -4.89 12.43
N TYR A 32 5.10 -3.83 13.14
CA TYR A 32 4.13 -3.92 14.24
C TYR A 32 2.70 -4.14 13.74
N GLY A 33 2.39 -3.74 12.50
CA GLY A 33 1.07 -3.89 11.89
C GLY A 33 -0.02 -2.94 12.39
N THR A 34 0.21 -2.24 13.51
CA THR A 34 -0.76 -1.33 14.16
C THR A 34 -0.32 0.14 14.16
N VAL A 35 0.76 0.46 13.43
CA VAL A 35 1.31 1.82 13.38
C VAL A 35 1.05 2.37 12.00
N TYR A 36 0.42 3.54 11.91
CA TYR A 36 0.33 4.25 10.62
C TYR A 36 1.72 4.76 10.25
N VAL A 37 2.19 4.48 9.04
CA VAL A 37 3.53 4.89 8.60
C VAL A 37 3.44 5.56 7.24
N ALA A 38 3.96 6.77 7.11
CA ALA A 38 4.05 7.45 5.82
C ALA A 38 5.47 7.93 5.55
N ASN A 39 5.93 7.71 4.32
CA ASN A 39 7.16 8.30 3.81
C ASN A 39 6.78 9.39 2.79
N CYS A 40 7.06 10.65 3.10
CA CYS A 40 6.56 11.79 2.33
C CYS A 40 7.67 12.76 1.93
N SER A 41 7.44 13.48 0.84
CA SER A 41 8.37 14.49 0.31
C SER A 41 7.56 15.58 -0.38
N MET A 42 7.54 16.76 0.22
CA MET A 42 6.72 17.89 -0.23
C MET A 42 7.07 18.33 -1.66
N GLY A 43 8.36 18.33 -2.04
CA GLY A 43 8.79 18.71 -3.38
C GLY A 43 8.57 17.65 -4.45
N ALA A 44 8.39 16.39 -4.06
CA ALA A 44 8.06 15.32 -5.01
C ALA A 44 6.55 15.20 -5.23
N ASN A 45 5.76 15.19 -4.16
CA ASN A 45 4.31 15.13 -4.24
C ASN A 45 3.66 15.83 -3.04
N TYR A 46 3.22 17.07 -3.28
CA TYR A 46 2.54 17.88 -2.29
C TYR A 46 1.22 17.27 -1.81
N GLN A 47 0.42 16.73 -2.75
CA GLN A 47 -0.88 16.11 -2.44
C GLN A 47 -0.72 14.89 -1.54
N GLN A 48 0.29 14.06 -1.83
CA GLN A 48 0.63 12.89 -1.01
C GLN A 48 1.06 13.29 0.40
N THR A 49 1.80 14.40 0.54
CA THR A 49 2.25 14.89 1.84
C THR A 49 1.08 15.37 2.70
N LEU A 50 0.16 16.16 2.12
CA LEU A 50 -1.06 16.59 2.82
C LEU A 50 -1.95 15.40 3.20
N LYS A 51 -2.16 14.46 2.27
CA LYS A 51 -2.93 13.25 2.53
C LYS A 51 -2.32 12.42 3.64
N SER A 52 -0.99 12.27 3.65
CA SER A 52 -0.28 11.53 4.68
C SER A 52 -0.46 12.14 6.07
N LEU A 53 -0.45 13.48 6.16
CA LEU A 53 -0.66 14.22 7.41
C LEU A 53 -2.10 14.09 7.90
N ALA A 54 -3.07 14.23 7.00
CA ALA A 54 -4.49 14.09 7.34
C ALA A 54 -4.85 12.66 7.78
N GLU A 55 -4.38 11.63 7.07
CA GLU A 55 -4.60 10.24 7.44
C GLU A 55 -3.92 9.87 8.77
N ALA A 56 -2.72 10.40 9.02
CA ALA A 56 -2.00 10.17 10.27
C ALA A 56 -2.68 10.80 11.49
N GLU A 57 -3.32 11.96 11.32
CA GLU A 57 -4.05 12.67 12.37
C GLU A 57 -5.40 12.02 12.65
N ALA A 58 -6.09 11.58 11.61
CA ALA A 58 -7.36 10.86 11.73
C ALA A 58 -7.23 9.42 12.28
N TYR A 59 -6.02 8.85 12.25
CA TYR A 59 -5.78 7.49 12.76
C TYR A 59 -5.78 7.46 14.29
N ASP A 60 -6.72 6.72 14.88
CA ASP A 60 -6.78 6.49 16.33
C ASP A 60 -5.73 5.46 16.78
N GLY A 61 -4.46 5.88 16.74
CA GLY A 61 -3.32 5.04 17.06
C GLY A 61 -1.98 5.74 16.85
N PRO A 62 -0.86 5.02 17.02
CA PRO A 62 0.46 5.58 16.80
C PRO A 62 0.71 5.84 15.30
N SER A 63 1.15 7.05 14.98
CA SER A 63 1.48 7.49 13.63
C SER A 63 2.95 7.91 13.51
N LEU A 64 3.63 7.46 12.46
CA LEU A 64 5.01 7.81 12.12
C LEU A 64 5.06 8.41 10.71
N ILE A 65 5.47 9.67 10.61
CA ILE A 65 5.71 10.35 9.33
C ILE A 65 7.21 10.60 9.17
N VAL A 66 7.76 10.12 8.06
CA VAL A 66 9.16 10.36 7.68
C VAL A 66 9.17 11.27 6.47
N GLY A 67 9.54 12.53 6.69
CA GLY A 67 9.70 13.53 5.64
C GLY A 67 11.13 13.58 5.11
N TYR A 68 11.31 13.62 3.79
CA TYR A 68 12.61 13.98 3.23
C TYR A 68 12.85 15.48 3.43
N ALA A 69 13.95 15.83 4.09
CA ALA A 69 14.32 17.22 4.37
C ALA A 69 15.71 17.53 3.78
N PRO A 70 15.78 18.26 2.65
CA PRO A 70 17.04 18.80 2.15
C PRO A 70 17.69 19.72 3.18
N CYS A 71 19.01 19.64 3.32
CA CYS A 71 19.77 20.42 4.29
C CYS A 71 21.01 21.02 3.65
N ILE A 72 21.48 22.17 4.17
CA ILE A 72 22.74 22.81 3.78
C ILE A 72 23.94 21.85 3.87
N GLU A 73 23.91 20.88 4.79
CA GLU A 73 24.96 19.87 4.96
C GLU A 73 25.01 18.85 3.82
N HIS A 74 23.93 18.70 3.05
CA HIS A 74 23.95 17.88 1.83
C HIS A 74 24.76 18.56 0.72
N LYS A 75 24.92 19.90 0.82
CA LYS A 75 25.71 20.73 -0.10
C LYS A 75 25.33 20.46 -1.55
N ASN A 76 24.05 20.64 -1.86
CA ASN A 76 23.53 20.52 -3.21
C ASN A 76 24.28 21.49 -4.13
N LEU A 77 24.69 21.03 -5.32
CA LEU A 77 25.43 21.82 -6.29
C LEU A 77 24.66 23.09 -6.70
N ASP A 78 23.34 22.97 -6.86
CA ASP A 78 22.45 24.08 -7.26
C ASP A 78 21.98 24.95 -6.09
N GLY A 79 22.61 24.80 -4.91
CA GLY A 79 22.27 25.53 -3.70
C GLY A 79 20.90 25.15 -3.10
N MET A 80 20.41 25.97 -2.16
CA MET A 80 19.14 25.71 -1.47
C MET A 80 17.90 26.21 -2.24
N THR A 81 18.09 27.04 -3.26
CA THR A 81 17.00 27.63 -4.06
C THR A 81 16.21 26.57 -4.83
N HIS A 82 16.89 25.51 -5.29
CA HIS A 82 16.30 24.43 -6.10
C HIS A 82 15.94 23.18 -5.28
N THR A 83 15.75 23.33 -3.97
CA THR A 83 15.49 22.20 -3.06
C THR A 83 14.22 21.43 -3.39
N MET A 84 13.16 22.10 -3.81
CA MET A 84 11.92 21.44 -4.22
C MET A 84 12.11 20.52 -5.43
N GLN A 85 12.89 20.96 -6.42
CA GLN A 85 13.24 20.14 -7.59
C GLN A 85 14.11 18.95 -7.18
N HIS A 86 15.09 19.18 -6.30
CA HIS A 86 15.93 18.10 -5.76
C HIS A 86 15.12 17.02 -5.03
N MET A 87 14.10 17.42 -4.26
CA MET A 87 13.19 16.50 -3.58
C MET A 87 12.42 15.61 -4.57
N ALA A 88 12.02 16.14 -5.73
CA ALA A 88 11.39 15.37 -6.80
C ALA A 88 12.38 14.35 -7.40
N THR A 89 13.58 14.79 -7.78
CA THR A 89 14.66 13.92 -8.28
C THR A 89 14.97 12.76 -7.31
N VAL A 90 14.97 13.05 -6.01
CA VAL A 90 15.20 12.06 -4.95
C VAL A 90 14.10 11.01 -4.86
N ALA A 91 12.84 11.38 -5.09
CA ALA A 91 11.74 10.42 -5.12
C ALA A 91 11.74 9.60 -6.43
N ASP A 92 11.95 10.27 -7.55
CA ASP A 92 11.94 9.70 -8.91
C ASP A 92 13.09 8.70 -9.16
N SER A 93 14.20 8.86 -8.43
CA SER A 93 15.35 7.94 -8.46
C SER A 93 15.20 6.71 -7.55
N GLY A 94 14.12 6.64 -6.74
CA GLY A 94 13.92 5.55 -5.78
C GLY A 94 14.82 5.64 -4.54
N TYR A 95 15.68 6.67 -4.45
CA TYR A 95 16.50 6.94 -3.27
C TYR A 95 15.63 7.19 -2.04
N PHE A 96 14.49 7.85 -2.21
CA PHE A 96 13.47 8.05 -1.19
C PHE A 96 12.06 7.81 -1.74
N PRO A 97 11.59 6.55 -1.78
CA PRO A 97 10.28 6.24 -2.35
C PRO A 97 9.16 6.70 -1.41
N LEU A 98 8.06 7.18 -1.98
CA LEU A 98 6.89 7.64 -1.25
C LEU A 98 5.88 6.50 -1.11
N TYR A 99 5.42 6.28 0.11
CA TYR A 99 4.44 5.24 0.41
C TYR A 99 3.70 5.58 1.70
N ARG A 100 2.56 4.92 1.90
CA ARG A 100 1.74 4.99 3.10
C ARG A 100 1.34 3.58 3.52
N TYR A 101 1.41 3.32 4.81
CA TYR A 101 0.94 2.11 5.45
C TYR A 101 -0.19 2.51 6.39
N ASN A 102 -1.41 2.12 6.05
CA ASN A 102 -2.60 2.41 6.83
C ASN A 102 -3.18 1.11 7.42
N PRO A 103 -3.02 0.88 8.74
CA PRO A 103 -3.59 -0.28 9.43
C PRO A 103 -5.11 -0.42 9.30
N ILE A 104 -5.84 0.70 9.13
CA ILE A 104 -7.31 0.68 8.96
C ILE A 104 -7.68 -0.17 7.73
N LEU A 105 -6.93 -0.04 6.63
CA LEU A 105 -7.20 -0.79 5.40
C LEU A 105 -7.10 -2.31 5.62
N LYS A 106 -6.23 -2.75 6.54
CA LYS A 106 -6.13 -4.15 6.93
C LYS A 106 -7.40 -4.64 7.61
N HIS A 107 -8.04 -3.82 8.44
CA HIS A 107 -9.34 -4.14 9.05
C HIS A 107 -10.45 -4.27 8.00
N HIS A 108 -10.38 -3.49 6.93
CA HIS A 108 -11.25 -3.63 5.75
C HIS A 108 -10.71 -4.65 4.73
N GLY A 109 -9.81 -5.57 5.13
CA GLY A 109 -9.27 -6.64 4.27
C GLY A 109 -8.62 -6.19 2.95
N LYS A 110 -8.28 -4.90 2.84
CA LYS A 110 -7.53 -4.28 1.75
C LYS A 110 -6.05 -4.27 2.12
N ASN A 111 -5.20 -4.05 1.12
CA ASN A 111 -3.78 -3.88 1.37
C ASN A 111 -3.52 -2.64 2.23
N PRO A 112 -2.90 -2.77 3.42
CA PRO A 112 -2.50 -1.61 4.19
C PRO A 112 -1.38 -0.81 3.52
N PHE A 113 -0.56 -1.44 2.66
CA PHE A 113 0.57 -0.78 2.01
C PHE A 113 0.19 -0.19 0.65
N ILE A 114 0.31 1.13 0.54
CA ILE A 114 0.10 1.89 -0.70
C ILE A 114 1.42 2.52 -1.12
N LEU A 115 1.93 2.09 -2.27
CA LEU A 115 3.11 2.69 -2.90
C LEU A 115 2.70 3.86 -3.79
N ASP A 116 2.99 5.10 -3.36
CA ASP A 116 2.67 6.31 -4.12
C ASP A 116 3.72 6.54 -5.25
N THR A 117 4.98 6.12 -5.07
CA THR A 117 6.01 6.10 -6.13
C THR A 117 5.85 4.87 -7.02
N LYS A 118 5.09 4.99 -8.12
CA LYS A 118 4.76 3.85 -8.99
C LYS A 118 5.93 3.35 -9.85
N LYS A 119 6.74 4.27 -10.39
CA LYS A 119 7.84 3.97 -11.33
C LYS A 119 9.03 4.87 -11.02
N LEU A 120 10.23 4.34 -11.25
CA LEU A 120 11.47 5.12 -11.20
C LEU A 120 11.73 5.68 -12.60
N THR A 121 11.87 7.00 -12.70
CA THR A 121 12.19 7.68 -13.97
C THR A 121 13.67 8.05 -14.05
N LEU A 122 14.35 8.15 -12.91
CA LEU A 122 15.75 8.54 -12.79
C LEU A 122 16.57 7.44 -12.08
N ASP A 123 17.89 7.57 -12.12
CA ASP A 123 18.82 6.70 -11.40
C ASP A 123 19.27 7.38 -10.09
N VAL A 124 19.58 6.61 -9.05
CA VAL A 124 20.19 7.10 -7.81
C VAL A 124 21.50 7.85 -8.08
N LYS A 125 22.20 7.52 -9.16
CA LYS A 125 23.42 8.22 -9.59
C LYS A 125 23.17 9.71 -9.84
N ASP A 126 21.97 10.10 -10.24
CA ASP A 126 21.65 11.51 -10.50
C ASP A 126 21.50 12.30 -9.20
N VAL A 127 20.99 11.68 -8.13
CA VAL A 127 21.02 12.25 -6.78
C VAL A 127 22.46 12.40 -6.28
N VAL A 128 23.28 11.36 -6.48
CA VAL A 128 24.67 11.31 -6.04
C VAL A 128 25.51 12.40 -6.71
N LYS A 129 25.30 12.65 -8.01
CA LYS A 129 25.99 13.73 -8.74
C LYS A 129 25.64 15.10 -8.19
N ASN A 130 24.39 15.32 -7.80
CA ASN A 130 23.89 16.62 -7.35
C ASN A 130 24.29 16.97 -5.91
N GLU A 131 24.69 15.99 -5.09
CA GLU A 131 25.03 16.21 -3.69
C GLU A 131 26.54 16.10 -3.41
N MET A 132 27.15 17.20 -2.96
CA MET A 132 28.59 17.24 -2.68
C MET A 132 29.01 16.32 -1.52
N ARG A 133 28.08 15.86 -0.67
CA ARG A 133 28.39 14.86 0.38
C ARG A 133 28.89 13.53 -0.18
N PHE A 134 28.52 13.16 -1.40
CA PHE A 134 29.06 12.00 -2.10
C PHE A 134 30.28 12.38 -2.94
N GLY A 135 30.25 13.55 -3.59
CA GLY A 135 31.38 14.08 -4.36
C GLY A 135 32.66 14.26 -3.53
N ALA A 136 32.53 14.53 -2.23
CA ALA A 136 33.66 14.59 -1.29
C ALA A 136 34.39 13.25 -1.13
N LEU A 137 33.67 12.11 -1.20
CA LEU A 137 34.29 10.79 -1.16
C LEU A 137 35.08 10.53 -2.45
N LYS A 138 34.47 10.82 -3.61
CA LYS A 138 35.11 10.64 -4.93
C LYS A 138 36.46 11.34 -5.04
N LYS A 139 36.58 12.56 -4.48
CA LYS A 139 37.84 13.32 -4.48
C LYS A 139 38.93 12.70 -3.60
N ARG A 140 38.53 11.98 -2.56
CA ARG A 140 39.44 11.40 -1.56
C ARG A 140 39.85 9.98 -1.93
N ASP A 141 38.89 9.20 -2.42
CA ASP A 141 39.02 7.78 -2.70
C ASP A 141 38.01 7.41 -3.80
N ALA A 142 38.50 7.30 -5.04
CA ALA A 142 37.66 7.01 -6.20
C ALA A 142 37.23 5.53 -6.25
N GLU A 143 38.06 4.61 -5.78
CA GLU A 143 37.77 3.17 -5.78
C GLU A 143 36.63 2.87 -4.79
N LYS A 144 36.76 3.35 -3.55
CA LYS A 144 35.71 3.21 -2.53
C LYS A 144 34.42 3.93 -2.91
N PHE A 145 34.53 5.04 -3.65
CA PHE A 145 33.35 5.75 -4.17
C PHE A 145 32.56 4.87 -5.14
N GLU A 146 33.19 4.31 -6.17
CA GLU A 146 32.49 3.47 -7.15
C GLU A 146 31.89 2.21 -6.49
N GLU A 147 32.59 1.59 -5.54
CA GLU A 147 32.05 0.47 -4.75
C GLU A 147 30.80 0.91 -3.95
N SER A 148 30.87 2.03 -3.24
CA SER A 148 29.77 2.54 -2.42
C SER A 148 28.55 2.93 -3.25
N ILE A 149 28.74 3.54 -4.43
CA ILE A 149 27.64 3.93 -5.31
C ILE A 149 26.99 2.70 -5.95
N LYS A 150 27.77 1.68 -6.30
CA LYS A 150 27.22 0.39 -6.74
C LYS A 150 26.37 -0.24 -5.64
N GLY A 151 26.90 -0.35 -4.42
CA GLY A 151 26.13 -0.90 -3.29
C GLY A 151 24.87 -0.10 -2.97
N LEU A 152 24.91 1.23 -3.13
CA LEU A 152 23.74 2.09 -2.94
C LEU A 152 22.69 1.87 -4.02
N HIS A 153 23.12 1.74 -5.29
CA HIS A 153 22.24 1.42 -6.40
C HIS A 153 21.52 0.09 -6.21
N ASP A 154 22.28 -0.96 -5.89
CA ASP A 154 21.73 -2.30 -5.71
C ASP A 154 20.73 -2.31 -4.54
N TRP A 155 21.07 -1.66 -3.42
CA TRP A 155 20.17 -1.52 -2.28
C TRP A 155 18.88 -0.75 -2.60
N VAL A 156 18.96 0.32 -3.42
CA VAL A 156 17.77 1.07 -3.85
C VAL A 156 16.85 0.20 -4.70
N GLN A 157 17.41 -0.54 -5.66
CA GLN A 157 16.64 -1.42 -6.54
C GLN A 157 15.97 -2.56 -5.78
N GLU A 158 16.71 -3.26 -4.93
CA GLU A 158 16.18 -4.34 -4.08
C GLU A 158 15.03 -3.84 -3.19
N ARG A 159 15.23 -2.69 -2.55
CA ARG A 159 14.22 -2.09 -1.67
C ARG A 159 12.98 -1.65 -2.45
N PHE A 160 13.14 -1.09 -3.65
CA PHE A 160 12.01 -0.70 -4.48
C PHE A 160 11.23 -1.92 -4.98
N ALA A 161 11.90 -2.98 -5.43
CA ALA A 161 11.28 -4.24 -5.82
C ALA A 161 10.47 -4.86 -4.67
N LYS A 162 11.02 -4.85 -3.45
CA LYS A 162 10.30 -5.28 -2.23
C LYS A 162 9.04 -4.45 -1.96
N TYR A 163 9.09 -3.13 -2.16
CA TYR A 163 7.88 -2.30 -1.98
C TYR A 163 6.85 -2.52 -3.09
N GLN A 164 7.29 -2.83 -4.31
CA GLN A 164 6.37 -3.23 -5.37
C GLN A 164 5.70 -4.57 -5.03
N SER A 165 6.42 -5.55 -4.49
CA SER A 165 5.82 -6.81 -4.05
C SER A 165 4.80 -6.58 -2.93
N TRP A 166 5.12 -5.78 -1.91
CA TRP A 166 4.16 -5.45 -0.85
C TRP A 166 2.92 -4.71 -1.36
N ALA A 167 3.07 -3.83 -2.35
CA ALA A 167 1.93 -3.17 -2.98
C ALA A 167 1.08 -4.15 -3.82
N ALA A 168 1.72 -5.15 -4.44
CA ALA A 168 1.09 -6.18 -5.27
C ALA A 168 0.45 -7.33 -4.46
N GLU A 169 0.98 -7.68 -3.28
CA GLU A 169 0.42 -8.70 -2.36
C GLU A 169 -1.04 -8.39 -1.98
N GLY A 170 -1.41 -7.11 -2.02
CA GLY A 170 -2.77 -6.60 -1.89
C GLY A 170 -3.73 -6.88 -3.03
N GLN A 171 -3.20 -7.28 -4.18
CA GLN A 171 -3.92 -7.52 -5.43
C GLN A 171 -4.07 -9.02 -5.73
N GLU A 172 -3.64 -9.92 -4.83
CA GLU A 172 -3.68 -11.34 -5.13
C GLU A 172 -5.09 -11.95 -4.99
N VAL A 173 -5.73 -12.04 -6.15
CA VAL A 173 -6.44 -13.25 -6.59
C VAL A 173 -5.54 -14.44 -6.28
N SER A 174 -5.80 -15.16 -5.19
CA SER A 174 -5.00 -16.35 -4.87
C SER A 174 -5.23 -17.45 -5.93
N ASP A 175 -4.25 -18.33 -6.15
CA ASP A 175 -4.40 -19.59 -6.93
C ASP A 175 -5.28 -20.64 -6.22
N GLY A 176 -5.90 -20.28 -5.09
CA GLY A 176 -6.86 -21.08 -4.37
C GLY A 176 -8.21 -21.24 -5.09
N VAL A 177 -9.09 -22.05 -4.50
CA VAL A 177 -10.47 -22.17 -5.01
C VAL A 177 -11.14 -20.78 -4.94
N PRO A 178 -11.64 -20.22 -6.06
CA PRO A 178 -12.20 -18.88 -6.08
C PRO A 178 -13.46 -18.81 -5.23
N LEU A 179 -13.53 -17.84 -4.32
CA LEU A 179 -14.67 -17.57 -3.45
C LEU A 179 -15.01 -16.08 -3.53
N THR A 180 -16.19 -15.76 -4.06
CA THR A 180 -16.72 -14.41 -4.01
C THR A 180 -17.58 -14.27 -2.76
N LEU A 181 -17.28 -13.28 -1.91
CA LEU A 181 -18.02 -12.96 -0.70
C LEU A 181 -18.73 -11.61 -0.90
N LEU A 182 -20.05 -11.64 -0.99
CA LEU A 182 -20.89 -10.44 -1.09
C LEU A 182 -21.37 -10.03 0.29
N PHE A 183 -21.30 -8.74 0.61
CA PHE A 183 -21.87 -8.23 1.85
C PHE A 183 -22.88 -7.10 1.64
N GLY A 184 -23.96 -7.15 2.43
CA GLY A 184 -24.95 -6.09 2.60
C GLY A 184 -24.94 -5.58 4.03
N THR A 185 -24.75 -4.27 4.22
CA THR A 185 -24.70 -3.65 5.54
C THR A 185 -25.26 -2.23 5.55
N GLU A 186 -25.86 -1.82 6.68
CA GLU A 186 -26.19 -0.42 6.95
C GLU A 186 -25.17 0.25 7.89
N THR A 187 -24.74 -0.47 8.93
CA THR A 187 -23.89 0.08 10.00
C THR A 187 -22.46 -0.45 10.00
N GLY A 188 -22.07 -1.26 9.00
CA GLY A 188 -20.70 -1.77 8.83
C GLY A 188 -20.40 -3.09 9.58
N THR A 189 -21.35 -3.63 10.37
CA THR A 189 -21.13 -4.87 11.13
C THR A 189 -20.88 -6.08 10.21
N THR A 190 -21.70 -6.23 9.17
CA THR A 190 -21.57 -7.31 8.19
C THR A 190 -20.32 -7.16 7.35
N GLU A 191 -19.91 -5.93 7.03
CA GLU A 191 -18.64 -5.65 6.34
C GLU A 191 -17.46 -6.18 7.17
N ALA A 192 -17.41 -5.85 8.46
CA ALA A 192 -16.36 -6.34 9.35
C ALA A 192 -16.34 -7.87 9.45
N LEU A 193 -17.52 -8.51 9.50
CA LEU A 193 -17.65 -9.97 9.54
C LEU A 193 -17.25 -10.63 8.21
N ALA A 194 -17.61 -10.02 7.08
CA ALA A 194 -17.23 -10.45 5.74
C ALA A 194 -15.71 -10.46 5.57
N TYR A 195 -15.02 -9.39 5.97
CA TYR A 195 -13.57 -9.34 5.90
C TYR A 195 -12.87 -10.33 6.84
N ARG A 196 -13.37 -10.53 8.07
CA ARG A 196 -12.86 -11.58 8.97
C ARG A 196 -13.02 -12.98 8.37
N THR A 197 -14.17 -13.23 7.76
CA THR A 197 -14.46 -14.51 7.09
C THR A 197 -13.54 -14.70 5.88
N ALA A 198 -13.28 -13.64 5.12
CA ALA A 198 -12.35 -13.65 4.01
C ALA A 198 -10.91 -13.96 4.47
N GLU A 199 -10.44 -13.40 5.58
CA GLU A 199 -9.14 -13.77 6.15
C GLU A 199 -9.08 -15.27 6.51
N PHE A 200 -10.11 -15.79 7.18
CA PHE A 200 -10.18 -17.20 7.55
C PHE A 200 -10.25 -18.16 6.35
N ALA A 201 -10.89 -17.75 5.26
CA ALA A 201 -10.94 -18.51 4.03
C ALA A 201 -9.61 -18.42 3.26
N ARG A 202 -8.96 -17.26 3.21
CA ARG A 202 -7.60 -17.12 2.64
C ARG A 202 -6.57 -17.99 3.37
N GLN A 203 -6.63 -18.06 4.70
CA GLN A 203 -5.76 -18.95 5.50
C GLN A 203 -5.95 -20.44 5.17
N ARG A 204 -7.11 -20.81 4.66
CA ARG A 204 -7.45 -22.18 4.23
C ARG A 204 -7.17 -22.44 2.75
N GLY A 205 -6.58 -21.48 2.04
CA GLY A 205 -6.22 -21.62 0.63
C GLY A 205 -7.34 -21.28 -0.36
N TYR A 206 -8.28 -20.40 0.01
CA TYR A 206 -9.29 -19.87 -0.91
C TYR A 206 -8.89 -18.51 -1.51
N ALA A 207 -9.27 -18.28 -2.77
CA ALA A 207 -9.13 -17.00 -3.45
C ALA A 207 -10.33 -16.11 -3.18
N VAL A 208 -10.30 -15.42 -2.04
CA VAL A 208 -11.47 -14.67 -1.60
C VAL A 208 -11.48 -13.25 -2.17
N ARG A 209 -12.49 -12.96 -2.99
CA ARG A 209 -12.85 -11.61 -3.43
C ARG A 209 -14.04 -11.13 -2.61
N VAL A 210 -13.90 -10.02 -1.89
CA VAL A 210 -14.99 -9.42 -1.11
C VAL A 210 -15.56 -8.25 -1.91
N LEU A 211 -16.86 -8.22 -2.13
CA LEU A 211 -17.58 -7.18 -2.88
C LEU A 211 -18.82 -6.73 -2.08
N GLN A 212 -19.25 -5.49 -2.30
CA GLN A 212 -20.53 -5.04 -1.78
C GLN A 212 -21.66 -5.48 -2.73
N CYS A 213 -22.85 -5.76 -2.20
CA CYS A 213 -23.96 -6.28 -3.01
C CYS A 213 -24.41 -5.32 -4.14
N ASP A 214 -24.19 -4.01 -4.02
CA ASP A 214 -24.52 -3.01 -5.06
C ASP A 214 -23.44 -2.84 -6.13
N GLU A 215 -22.27 -3.46 -5.96
CA GLU A 215 -21.17 -3.45 -6.94
C GLU A 215 -21.26 -4.62 -7.93
N VAL A 216 -22.24 -5.53 -7.77
CA VAL A 216 -22.37 -6.75 -8.57
C VAL A 216 -23.66 -6.73 -9.37
N ASP A 217 -23.53 -6.92 -10.68
CA ASP A 217 -24.67 -7.17 -11.57
C ASP A 217 -25.03 -8.66 -11.58
N ILE A 218 -26.31 -8.98 -11.65
CA ILE A 218 -26.81 -10.36 -11.67
C ILE A 218 -26.33 -11.12 -12.90
N GLY A 219 -26.05 -10.42 -14.00
CA GLY A 219 -25.46 -11.01 -15.19
C GLY A 219 -24.08 -11.64 -14.97
N GLU A 220 -23.35 -11.22 -13.93
CA GLU A 220 -21.99 -11.70 -13.60
C GLU A 220 -22.00 -12.86 -12.58
N LEU A 221 -23.15 -13.19 -11.98
CA LEU A 221 -23.28 -14.28 -11.00
C LEU A 221 -22.82 -15.65 -11.52
N PRO A 222 -23.11 -16.07 -12.78
CA PRO A 222 -22.67 -17.36 -13.30
C PRO A 222 -21.14 -17.51 -13.40
N ASP A 223 -20.41 -16.40 -13.51
CA ASP A 223 -18.94 -16.41 -13.55
C ASP A 223 -18.33 -16.66 -12.16
N HIS A 224 -19.13 -16.56 -11.10
CA HIS A 224 -18.72 -16.75 -9.70
C HIS A 224 -19.04 -18.15 -9.19
N LYS A 225 -18.16 -19.12 -9.48
CA LYS A 225 -18.34 -20.55 -9.11
C LYS A 225 -18.65 -20.83 -7.63
N ASN A 226 -18.05 -20.09 -6.70
CA ASN A 226 -18.40 -20.19 -5.27
C ASN A 226 -18.77 -18.81 -4.74
N LEU A 227 -19.99 -18.68 -4.22
CA LEU A 227 -20.56 -17.42 -3.77
C LEU A 227 -21.04 -17.54 -2.32
N MET A 228 -20.56 -16.65 -1.45
CA MET A 228 -21.03 -16.52 -0.08
C MET A 228 -21.68 -15.14 0.08
N VAL A 229 -22.95 -15.09 0.49
CA VAL A 229 -23.67 -13.83 0.68
C VAL A 229 -23.93 -13.62 2.16
N MET A 230 -23.46 -12.49 2.69
CA MET A 230 -23.63 -12.09 4.08
C MET A 230 -24.46 -10.81 4.12
N CYS A 231 -25.62 -10.86 4.76
CA CYS A 231 -26.48 -9.68 4.86
C CYS A 231 -26.96 -9.51 6.30
N SER A 232 -26.86 -8.29 6.84
CA SER A 232 -27.53 -7.94 8.10
C SER A 232 -28.97 -7.57 7.80
N THR A 233 -29.92 -7.93 8.64
CA THR A 233 -31.25 -7.30 8.63
C THR A 233 -31.19 -5.99 9.40
N ALA A 234 -31.88 -4.95 8.92
CA ALA A 234 -32.07 -3.70 9.66
C ALA A 234 -33.51 -3.64 10.22
N GLY A 235 -33.68 -3.13 11.45
CA GLY A 235 -35.01 -2.91 12.04
C GLY A 235 -35.83 -4.20 12.23
N GLU A 236 -37.03 -4.26 11.61
CA GLU A 236 -37.98 -5.38 11.70
C GLU A 236 -37.71 -6.52 10.69
N GLY A 237 -36.49 -6.63 10.15
CA GLY A 237 -36.13 -7.66 9.18
C GLY A 237 -35.93 -7.17 7.75
N ASP A 238 -35.84 -5.85 7.54
CA ASP A 238 -35.66 -5.26 6.22
C ASP A 238 -34.23 -5.44 5.70
N VAL A 239 -34.10 -5.55 4.37
CA VAL A 239 -32.81 -5.67 3.68
C VAL A 239 -32.10 -4.30 3.69
N PRO A 240 -30.77 -4.26 3.95
CA PRO A 240 -29.99 -3.02 3.89
C PRO A 240 -30.08 -2.38 2.51
N LYS A 241 -30.01 -1.04 2.48
CA LYS A 241 -30.02 -0.28 1.21
C LYS A 241 -28.95 -0.75 0.21
N THR A 242 -27.79 -1.16 0.72
CA THR A 242 -26.65 -1.67 -0.06
C THR A 242 -26.90 -3.05 -0.69
N ALA A 243 -27.90 -3.81 -0.22
CA ALA A 243 -28.29 -5.10 -0.79
C ALA A 243 -29.69 -5.11 -1.41
N LEU A 244 -30.40 -3.98 -1.35
CA LEU A 244 -31.80 -3.88 -1.75
C LEU A 244 -31.98 -4.11 -3.26
N THR A 245 -31.14 -3.47 -4.08
CA THR A 245 -31.10 -3.67 -5.54
C THR A 245 -30.79 -5.12 -5.90
N PHE A 246 -29.78 -5.69 -5.25
CA PHE A 246 -29.36 -7.08 -5.46
C PHE A 246 -30.47 -8.08 -5.13
N VAL A 247 -31.13 -7.92 -3.97
CA VAL A 247 -32.24 -8.81 -3.57
C VAL A 247 -33.46 -8.65 -4.48
N GLN A 248 -33.80 -7.43 -4.89
CA GLN A 248 -34.91 -7.21 -5.84
C GLN A 248 -34.65 -7.87 -7.19
N GLN A 249 -33.44 -7.73 -7.72
CA GLN A 249 -33.05 -8.36 -8.97
C GLN A 249 -33.01 -9.90 -8.82
N LEU A 250 -32.58 -10.42 -7.67
CA LEU A 250 -32.53 -11.86 -7.41
C LEU A 250 -33.94 -12.45 -7.33
N SER A 251 -34.86 -11.77 -6.64
CA SER A 251 -36.28 -12.16 -6.56
C SER A 251 -36.95 -12.15 -7.92
N ALA A 252 -36.73 -11.10 -8.73
CA ALA A 252 -37.25 -11.03 -10.10
C ALA A 252 -36.69 -12.15 -10.99
N ALA A 253 -35.39 -12.47 -10.86
CA ALA A 253 -34.77 -13.58 -11.59
C ALA A 253 -35.26 -14.96 -11.13
N SER A 254 -35.77 -15.10 -9.90
CA SER A 254 -36.34 -16.34 -9.40
C SER A 254 -37.77 -16.61 -9.89
N GLU A 255 -38.52 -15.55 -10.22
CA GLU A 255 -39.89 -15.66 -10.74
C GLU A 255 -39.92 -15.97 -12.25
N ASP A 256 -38.88 -15.55 -13.00
CA ASP A 256 -38.71 -15.89 -14.42
C ASP A 256 -38.06 -17.27 -14.60
N SER A 257 -38.88 -18.26 -14.97
CA SER A 257 -38.48 -19.66 -15.27
C SER A 257 -37.33 -19.86 -16.29
N ALA A 258 -36.88 -18.81 -16.99
CA ALA A 258 -35.71 -18.83 -17.86
C ALA A 258 -34.37 -18.65 -17.12
N ASN A 259 -34.39 -18.02 -15.94
CA ASN A 259 -33.21 -17.64 -15.16
C ASN A 259 -32.90 -18.61 -14.00
N ALA A 260 -33.77 -19.59 -13.75
CA ALA A 260 -33.54 -20.66 -12.77
C ALA A 260 -32.22 -21.43 -13.01
N LYS A 261 -31.73 -21.45 -14.26
CA LYS A 261 -30.43 -22.04 -14.65
C LYS A 261 -29.21 -21.25 -14.18
N LEU A 262 -29.35 -19.97 -13.81
CA LEU A 262 -28.22 -19.13 -13.36
C LEU A 262 -27.67 -19.56 -11.99
N LEU A 263 -28.42 -20.35 -11.23
CA LEU A 263 -28.08 -20.82 -9.90
C LEU A 263 -27.77 -22.32 -9.84
N GLU A 264 -27.91 -23.08 -10.93
CA GLU A 264 -27.72 -24.54 -10.94
C GLU A 264 -26.28 -24.95 -10.64
N ASP A 265 -25.29 -24.12 -11.00
CA ASP A 265 -23.85 -24.36 -10.79
C ASP A 265 -23.26 -23.56 -9.60
N THR A 266 -24.07 -22.77 -8.90
CA THR A 266 -23.60 -21.86 -7.84
C THR A 266 -23.93 -22.40 -6.46
N HIS A 267 -22.92 -22.80 -5.69
CA HIS A 267 -23.10 -23.16 -4.28
C HIS A 267 -23.28 -21.88 -3.44
N ALA A 268 -24.53 -21.45 -3.25
CA ALA A 268 -24.87 -20.28 -2.43
C ALA A 268 -25.14 -20.69 -0.97
N LEU A 269 -24.41 -20.07 -0.04
CA LEU A 269 -24.64 -20.19 1.40
C LEU A 269 -25.05 -18.83 1.93
N SER A 270 -26.31 -18.69 2.37
CA SER A 270 -26.83 -17.46 2.97
C SER A 270 -26.73 -17.53 4.49
N LEU A 271 -26.04 -16.55 5.07
CA LEU A 271 -25.95 -16.39 6.52
C LEU A 271 -26.56 -15.05 6.88
N TRP A 272 -27.69 -15.12 7.59
CA TRP A 272 -28.37 -13.96 8.16
C TRP A 272 -27.80 -13.71 9.54
N ALA A 273 -27.01 -12.65 9.68
CA ALA A 273 -26.50 -12.21 10.97
C ALA A 273 -27.58 -11.35 11.64
N SER A 274 -28.12 -11.85 12.77
CA SER A 274 -29.01 -11.12 13.67
C SER A 274 -28.23 -10.13 14.54
#